data_AF-A0A7C1SCV4-F1
#
_entry.id   AF-A0A7C1SCV4-F1
#
_cell.length_a   1.000
_cell.length_b   1.000
_cell.length_c   1.000
_cell.angle_alpha   90.00
_cell.angle_beta   90.00
_cell.angle_gamma   90.00
#
_symmetry.space_group_name_H-M   'P 1'
#
loop_
_entity.id
_entity.type
_entity.pdbx_description
1 polymer ?
#
loop_
_entity_poly.entity_id
_entity_poly.type
_entity_poly.pdbx_seq_one_letter_code
_entity_poly.pdbx_strand_id
1 'polypeptide(L)'
;MVSHKLCQPFSVAGKRKGVADDRNMWPETIRIVRLCRPKYVFLENVPGLLSARVDCEVERKVLGDPSKISVPYFGTILRDLFEVGYDAKWACISAKDCGAPHKRERLWIVAYSNSSGSRQDTQ
;
A
#
# COMPACT_ATOMS: atom_id res chain seq x y z
N MET A 1 -0.05 11.33 8.20
CA MET A 1 0.98 11.49 7.15
C MET A 1 0.35 11.27 5.78
N VAL A 2 0.65 12.11 4.79
CA VAL A 2 0.17 11.95 3.40
C VAL A 2 1.38 11.66 2.52
N SER A 3 1.40 10.54 1.80
CA SER A 3 2.45 10.23 0.82
C SER A 3 1.83 10.09 -0.58
N HIS A 4 2.21 10.98 -1.48
CA HIS A 4 1.69 11.08 -2.86
C HIS A 4 2.61 10.43 -3.92
N LYS A 5 3.75 9.87 -3.52
CA LYS A 5 4.86 9.52 -4.43
C LYS A 5 5.05 8.00 -4.63
N LEU A 6 4.00 7.18 -4.56
CA LEU A 6 4.09 5.73 -4.79
C LEU A 6 3.95 5.31 -6.28
N CYS A 7 3.97 6.25 -7.23
CA CYS A 7 3.35 6.09 -8.55
C CYS A 7 4.28 5.76 -9.76
N GLN A 8 5.46 5.16 -9.58
CA GLN A 8 6.31 4.85 -10.76
C GLN A 8 7.12 3.55 -10.61
N PRO A 9 6.49 2.39 -10.46
CA PRO A 9 6.77 1.36 -11.50
C PRO A 9 5.52 0.66 -12.07
N PHE A 10 4.31 1.03 -11.63
CA PHE A 10 3.08 0.28 -11.93
C PHE A 10 2.22 0.85 -13.07
N SER A 11 2.71 1.83 -13.83
CA SER A 11 2.06 2.28 -15.07
C SER A 11 2.38 1.32 -16.22
N VAL A 12 1.38 1.01 -17.05
CA VAL A 12 1.45 0.12 -18.23
C VAL A 12 2.54 0.50 -19.27
N ALA A 13 3.22 1.65 -19.11
CA ALA A 13 4.18 2.23 -20.06
C ALA A 13 5.68 2.12 -19.66
N GLY A 14 6.11 1.18 -18.81
CA GLY A 14 7.52 1.08 -18.38
C GLY A 14 8.04 -0.33 -18.16
N LYS A 15 9.37 -0.50 -18.27
CA LYS A 15 10.09 -1.77 -17.98
C LYS A 15 9.83 -2.17 -16.52
N ARG A 16 9.08 -3.25 -16.34
CA ARG A 16 8.58 -3.80 -15.06
C ARG A 16 9.70 -4.22 -14.10
N LYS A 17 10.33 -3.27 -13.40
CA LYS A 17 11.38 -3.55 -12.40
C LYS A 17 10.85 -3.79 -10.97
N GLY A 18 9.54 -3.70 -10.74
CA GLY A 18 8.89 -4.14 -9.50
C GLY A 18 9.51 -3.52 -8.23
N VAL A 19 9.87 -4.35 -7.26
CA VAL A 19 10.48 -3.95 -5.96
C VAL A 19 11.85 -3.31 -6.12
N ALA A 20 12.59 -3.68 -7.16
CA ALA A 20 13.95 -3.19 -7.44
C ALA A 20 13.97 -1.90 -8.30
N ASP A 21 12.82 -1.24 -8.43
CA ASP A 21 12.76 0.08 -9.05
C ASP A 21 13.13 1.13 -8.01
N ASP A 22 14.15 1.95 -8.28
CA ASP A 22 14.60 3.05 -7.41
C ASP A 22 13.50 4.08 -7.11
N ARG A 23 12.39 4.05 -7.86
CA ARG A 23 11.21 4.89 -7.66
C ARG A 23 10.20 4.30 -6.67
N ASN A 24 10.46 3.10 -6.14
CA ASN A 24 9.66 2.49 -5.10
C ASN A 24 9.98 3.12 -3.74
N MET A 25 9.15 4.10 -3.32
CA MET A 25 9.32 4.81 -2.06
C MET A 25 8.60 4.18 -0.87
N TRP A 26 8.09 2.95 -1.01
CA TRP A 26 7.44 2.27 0.10
C TRP A 26 8.39 1.99 1.28
N PRO A 27 9.64 1.49 1.08
CA PRO A 27 10.56 1.24 2.19
C PRO A 27 10.81 2.48 3.05
N GLU A 28 10.96 3.64 2.43
CA GLU A 28 11.15 4.93 3.10
C GLU A 28 9.85 5.39 3.75
N THR A 29 8.71 5.21 3.07
CA THR A 29 7.39 5.55 3.62
C THR A 29 7.12 4.78 4.91
N ILE A 30 7.28 3.45 4.91
CA ILE A 30 7.05 2.64 6.10
C ILE A 30 8.09 2.94 7.18
N ARG A 31 9.34 3.26 6.83
CA ARG A 31 10.35 3.73 7.79
C ARG A 31 9.88 4.99 8.51
N ILE A 32 9.32 5.97 7.79
CA ILE A 32 8.80 7.20 8.39
C ILE A 32 7.55 6.90 9.24
N VAL A 33 6.64 6.02 8.79
CA VAL A 33 5.49 5.59 9.63
C VAL A 33 5.97 4.99 10.96
N ARG A 34 7.00 4.14 10.92
CA ARG A 34 7.60 3.52 12.11
C ARG A 34 8.20 4.56 13.06
N LEU A 35 8.87 5.58 12.52
CA LEU A 35 9.51 6.63 13.32
C LEU A 35 8.49 7.61 13.90
N CYS A 36 7.57 8.12 13.09
CA CYS A 36 6.65 9.17 13.49
C CYS A 36 5.40 8.66 14.22
N ARG A 37 5.05 7.38 14.06
CA ARG A 37 3.87 6.73 14.67
C ARG A 37 2.58 7.59 14.58
N PRO A 38 2.20 8.13 13.41
CA PRO A 38 1.02 8.98 13.28
C PRO A 38 -0.29 8.22 13.60
N LYS A 39 -1.32 8.91 14.11
CA LYS A 39 -2.64 8.29 14.31
C LYS A 39 -3.27 7.77 13.01
N TYR A 40 -3.03 8.48 11.90
CA TYR A 40 -3.53 8.13 10.57
C TYR A 40 -2.47 8.29 9.48
N VAL A 41 -2.49 7.37 8.51
CA VAL A 41 -1.69 7.40 7.28
C VAL A 41 -2.63 7.37 6.08
N PHE A 42 -2.46 8.32 5.16
CA PHE A 42 -3.18 8.39 3.90
C PHE A 42 -2.20 8.15 2.74
N LEU A 43 -2.48 7.14 1.93
CA LEU A 43 -1.68 6.77 0.77
C LEU A 43 -2.56 6.80 -0.48
N GLU A 44 -1.99 7.26 -1.59
CA GLU A 44 -2.65 7.29 -2.90
C GLU A 44 -1.78 6.61 -3.95
N ASN A 45 -2.41 5.81 -4.82
CA ASN A 45 -1.76 5.18 -5.96
C ASN A 45 -2.76 4.89 -7.09
N VAL A 46 -2.28 4.36 -8.23
CA VAL A 46 -3.13 3.86 -9.30
C VAL A 46 -3.76 2.51 -8.92
N PRO A 47 -4.98 2.18 -9.41
CA PRO A 47 -5.63 0.90 -9.16
C PRO A 47 -4.81 -0.33 -9.57
N GLY A 48 -3.90 -0.18 -10.55
CA GLY A 48 -2.99 -1.23 -10.98
C GLY A 48 -2.07 -1.78 -9.87
N LEU A 49 -1.91 -1.05 -8.75
CA LEU A 49 -1.19 -1.55 -7.57
C LEU A 49 -1.82 -2.83 -7.00
N LEU A 50 -3.15 -2.97 -7.07
CA LEU A 50 -3.88 -4.12 -6.54
C LEU A 50 -3.51 -5.44 -7.24
N SER A 51 -3.05 -5.37 -8.48
CA SER A 51 -2.69 -6.53 -9.31
C SER A 51 -1.21 -6.55 -9.70
N ALA A 52 -0.42 -5.60 -9.22
CA ALA A 52 1.01 -5.51 -9.50
C ALA A 52 1.74 -6.70 -8.87
N ARG A 53 2.11 -7.68 -9.68
CA ARG A 53 2.94 -8.80 -9.24
C ARG A 53 4.36 -8.31 -8.99
N VAL A 54 4.97 -8.84 -7.94
CA VAL A 54 6.37 -8.65 -7.63
C VAL A 54 7.06 -10.00 -7.71
N ASP A 55 8.11 -10.07 -8.53
CA ASP A 55 8.97 -11.24 -8.58
C ASP A 55 9.79 -11.24 -7.29
N CYS A 56 9.29 -11.92 -6.26
CA CYS A 56 10.02 -12.07 -5.02
C CYS A 56 10.84 -13.36 -5.09
N GLU A 57 12.17 -13.26 -5.06
CA GLU A 57 13.06 -14.42 -4.91
C GLU A 57 12.72 -15.24 -3.62
N VAL A 58 12.10 -14.57 -2.65
CA VAL A 58 11.53 -15.15 -1.41
C VAL A 58 10.35 -16.09 -1.67
N GLU A 59 9.54 -15.89 -2.72
CA GLU A 59 8.42 -16.79 -3.09
C GLU A 59 8.94 -18.20 -3.40
N ARG A 60 10.18 -18.32 -3.89
CA ARG A 60 10.77 -19.60 -4.30
C ARG A 60 11.13 -20.51 -3.13
N LYS A 61 11.32 -19.98 -1.90
CA LYS A 61 11.73 -20.76 -0.72
C LYS A 61 10.59 -21.10 0.23
N VAL A 62 9.51 -20.32 0.26
CA VAL A 62 8.44 -20.46 1.28
C VAL A 62 7.28 -21.33 0.82
N LEU A 63 6.98 -21.39 -0.48
CA LEU A 63 5.70 -21.91 -0.98
C LEU A 63 5.76 -23.17 -1.83
N GLY A 64 6.96 -23.66 -2.17
CA GLY A 64 7.17 -24.95 -2.86
C GLY A 64 6.65 -25.04 -4.32
N ASP A 65 5.62 -24.27 -4.67
CA ASP A 65 5.03 -24.18 -6.01
C ASP A 65 4.95 -22.71 -6.46
N PRO A 66 5.88 -22.24 -7.32
CA PRO A 66 5.91 -20.87 -7.84
C PRO A 66 4.73 -20.53 -8.76
N SER A 67 3.82 -21.48 -9.05
CA SER A 67 2.63 -21.23 -9.88
C SER A 67 1.40 -20.79 -9.10
N LYS A 68 1.37 -20.88 -7.76
CA LYS A 68 0.10 -20.81 -7.01
C LYS A 68 -0.15 -19.58 -6.14
N ILE A 69 0.84 -18.89 -5.62
CA ILE A 69 0.61 -17.67 -4.82
C ILE A 69 1.62 -16.61 -5.26
N SER A 70 1.17 -15.73 -6.15
CA SER A 70 1.80 -14.42 -6.32
C SER A 70 1.00 -13.46 -5.46
N VAL A 71 1.60 -13.01 -4.34
CA VAL A 71 0.99 -11.91 -3.58
C VAL A 71 1.26 -10.62 -4.34
N PRO A 72 0.23 -9.86 -4.75
CA PRO A 72 0.48 -8.55 -5.34
C PRO A 72 1.28 -7.70 -4.36
N TYR A 73 2.06 -6.75 -4.86
CA TYR A 73 2.85 -5.82 -4.05
C TYR A 73 2.00 -5.09 -3.00
N PHE A 74 0.72 -4.88 -3.31
CA PHE A 74 -0.27 -4.39 -2.37
C PHE A 74 -0.36 -5.21 -1.07
N GLY A 75 -0.23 -6.54 -1.14
CA GLY A 75 -0.18 -7.42 0.03
C GLY A 75 1.01 -7.12 0.93
N THR A 76 2.18 -6.79 0.36
CA THR A 76 3.36 -6.35 1.14
C THR A 76 3.07 -5.05 1.89
N ILE A 77 2.41 -4.08 1.24
CA ILE A 77 2.02 -2.81 1.88
C ILE A 77 1.10 -3.07 3.09
N LEU A 78 0.08 -3.91 2.92
CA LEU A 78 -0.85 -4.25 4.00
C LEU A 78 -0.15 -4.99 5.15
N ARG A 79 0.71 -5.96 4.84
CA ARG A 79 1.50 -6.68 5.84
C ARG A 79 2.39 -5.73 6.63
N ASP A 80 3.12 -4.86 5.95
CA ASP A 80 4.05 -3.93 6.59
C ASP A 80 3.31 -2.94 7.50
N LEU A 81 2.13 -2.45 7.10
CA LEU A 81 1.27 -1.61 7.93
C LEU A 81 0.78 -2.35 9.18
N PHE A 82 0.33 -3.59 9.02
CA PHE A 82 -0.11 -4.44 10.12
C PHE A 82 1.02 -4.71 11.11
N GLU A 83 2.22 -5.06 10.63
CA GLU A 83 3.40 -5.30 11.47
C GLU A 83 3.82 -4.08 12.30
N VAL A 84 3.49 -2.86 11.84
CA VAL A 84 3.77 -1.62 12.59
C VAL A 84 2.58 -1.16 13.45
N GLY A 85 1.55 -1.99 13.59
CA GLY A 85 0.41 -1.77 14.49
C GLY A 85 -0.68 -0.87 13.91
N TYR A 86 -0.95 -0.99 12.62
CA TYR A 86 -2.02 -0.27 11.94
C TYR A 86 -2.95 -1.23 11.22
N ASP A 87 -4.25 -0.98 11.36
CA ASP A 87 -5.26 -1.54 10.48
C ASP A 87 -5.45 -0.61 9.28
N ALA A 88 -5.89 -1.15 8.14
CA ALA A 88 -6.06 -0.39 6.90
C ALA A 88 -7.38 -0.69 6.20
N LYS A 89 -7.96 0.34 5.58
CA LYS A 89 -9.08 0.25 4.63
C LYS A 89 -8.67 0.90 3.32
N TRP A 90 -9.21 0.42 2.20
CA TRP A 90 -8.90 0.97 0.89
C TRP A 90 -10.12 0.96 -0.04
N ALA A 91 -10.10 1.87 -1.03
CA ALA A 91 -11.11 1.95 -2.08
C ALA A 91 -10.52 2.59 -3.34
N CYS A 92 -11.04 2.20 -4.50
CA CYS A 92 -10.82 2.93 -5.76
C CYS A 92 -11.91 3.99 -5.91
N ILE A 93 -11.52 5.25 -6.03
CA ILE A 93 -12.44 6.39 -6.18
C ILE A 93 -12.00 7.22 -7.38
N SER A 94 -12.95 7.59 -8.24
CA SER A 94 -12.69 8.47 -9.37
C SER A 94 -12.73 9.93 -8.96
N ALA A 95 -11.89 10.77 -9.57
CA ALA A 95 -12.07 12.22 -9.48
C ALA A 95 -13.47 12.67 -9.97
N LYS A 96 -14.05 11.93 -10.93
CA LYS A 96 -15.41 12.17 -11.43
C LYS A 96 -16.47 11.99 -10.33
N ASP A 97 -16.31 11.01 -9.45
CA ASP A 97 -17.23 10.74 -8.34
C ASP A 97 -17.21 11.89 -7.31
N CYS A 98 -16.16 12.71 -7.34
CA CYS A 98 -16.01 13.93 -6.55
C CYS A 98 -16.33 15.22 -7.35
N GLY A 99 -16.95 15.12 -8.53
CA GLY A 99 -17.41 16.25 -9.33
C GLY A 99 -16.40 16.81 -10.35
N ALA A 100 -15.25 16.17 -10.55
CA ALA A 100 -14.30 16.62 -11.56
C ALA A 100 -14.77 16.29 -12.99
N PRO A 101 -14.40 17.10 -14.00
CA PRO A 101 -14.85 16.90 -15.39
C PRO A 101 -14.13 15.75 -16.12
N HIS A 102 -13.33 14.95 -15.43
CA HIS A 102 -12.49 13.90 -16.04
C HIS A 102 -12.47 12.63 -15.19
N LYS A 103 -12.35 11.49 -15.86
CA LYS A 103 -12.18 10.19 -15.19
C LYS A 103 -10.73 10.02 -14.77
N ARG A 104 -10.50 9.93 -13.46
CA ARG A 104 -9.18 9.66 -12.87
C ARG A 104 -9.36 8.77 -11.65
N GLU A 105 -9.34 7.46 -11.90
CA GLU A 105 -9.41 6.44 -10.86
C GLU A 105 -8.14 6.43 -10.01
N ARG A 106 -8.28 6.45 -8.69
CA ARG A 106 -7.18 6.29 -7.73
C ARG A 106 -7.55 5.33 -6.62
N LEU A 107 -6.58 4.49 -6.28
CA LEU A 107 -6.60 3.68 -5.08
C LEU A 107 -6.19 4.58 -3.90
N TRP A 108 -7.09 4.68 -2.93
CA TRP A 108 -6.86 5.33 -1.66
C TRP A 108 -6.72 4.27 -0.58
N ILE A 109 -5.72 4.42 0.28
CA ILE A 109 -5.50 3.57 1.45
C ILE A 109 -5.47 4.46 2.68
N VAL A 110 -6.28 4.14 3.67
CA VAL A 110 -6.32 4.79 4.97
C VAL A 110 -5.91 3.78 6.02
N ALA A 111 -4.78 4.02 6.68
CA ALA A 111 -4.32 3.22 7.81
C ALA A 111 -4.47 4.00 9.12
N TYR A 112 -4.86 3.32 10.19
CA TYR A 112 -5.11 3.91 11.50
C TYR A 112 -4.46 3.08 12.61
N SER A 113 -3.90 3.75 13.61
CA SER A 113 -3.14 3.06 14.65
C SER A 113 -4.04 2.32 15.64
N ASN A 114 -3.70 1.06 15.90
CA ASN A 114 -4.42 0.17 16.82
C ASN A 114 -4.26 0.59 18.30
N SER A 115 -3.35 1.53 18.58
CA SER A 115 -3.09 2.12 19.91
C SER A 115 -4.27 2.92 20.48
N SER A 116 -5.39 3.04 19.76
CA SER A 116 -6.53 3.89 20.11
C SER A 116 -7.69 3.15 20.81
N GLY A 117 -7.54 1.85 21.08
CA GLY A 117 -8.66 0.96 21.46
C GLY A 117 -8.88 0.69 22.95
N SER A 118 -8.04 1.17 23.87
CA SER A 118 -8.24 0.99 25.32
C SER A 118 -8.62 2.31 26.00
N ARG A 119 -9.84 2.80 25.74
CA ARG A 119 -10.62 3.40 26.83
C ARG A 119 -11.40 2.25 27.45
N GLN A 120 -10.85 1.67 28.51
CA GLN A 120 -11.71 1.02 29.50
C GLN A 120 -12.54 2.15 30.10
N ASP A 121 -13.78 2.29 29.64
CA ASP A 121 -14.78 3.06 30.36
C ASP A 121 -15.09 2.27 31.63
N THR A 122 -14.37 2.58 32.69
CA THR A 122 -14.73 2.15 34.05
C THR A 122 -15.95 2.99 34.44
N GLN A 123 -17.13 2.36 34.42
CA GLN A 123 -18.24 2.74 35.30
C GLN A 123 -18.14 1.95 36.60
#